data_AF-A0A1C5FYF4-F1
#
_entry.id   AF-A0A1C5FYF4-F1
#
_cell.length_a   1.000
_cell.length_b   1.000
_cell.length_c   1.000
_cell.angle_alpha   90.00
_cell.angle_beta   90.00
_cell.angle_gamma   90.00
#
_symmetry.space_group_name_H-M   'P 1'
#
loop_
_entity.id
_entity.type
_entity.pdbx_description
1 polymer ?
#
loop_
_entity_poly.entity_id
_entity_poly.type
_entity_poly.pdbx_seq_one_letter_code
_entity_poly.pdbx_strand_id
1 'polypeptide(L)'
;MLHLRLIVPADRTEGVVRTIEETVGTTHLVVLPGAARDPAGDVVMCDVAREAGDALLGDLRELGLDEAGSIAVESIDLSLSKRADQAEEEAPGEGADAVLWEHLADATHEESTLSVTYLAFLVIATMIAACGVVLDNAILIVGAMAVGPEFGPLAGLCTALVRRAPRLAARS
;
A
#
# COMPACT_ATOMS: atom_id res chain seq x y z
N MET A 1 -2.58 -2.34 12.97
CA MET A 1 -1.92 -3.61 12.55
C MET A 1 -2.08 -3.90 11.06
N LEU A 2 -1.08 -4.56 10.49
CA LEU A 2 -1.05 -5.15 9.15
C LEU A 2 -0.74 -6.64 9.27
N HIS A 3 -1.29 -7.45 8.38
CA HIS A 3 -0.93 -8.85 8.20
C HIS A 3 0.00 -8.99 7.01
N LEU A 4 1.16 -9.62 7.19
CA LEU A 4 2.08 -9.97 6.11
C LEU A 4 1.99 -11.46 5.84
N ARG A 5 1.85 -11.80 4.55
CA ARG A 5 1.97 -13.16 4.04
C ARG A 5 3.09 -13.21 3.02
N LEU A 6 4.13 -13.97 3.36
CA LEU A 6 5.34 -14.11 2.58
C LEU A 6 5.45 -15.52 1.99
N ILE A 7 5.90 -15.61 0.75
CA ILE A 7 6.42 -16.86 0.19
C ILE A 7 7.94 -16.69 0.04
N VAL A 8 8.70 -17.53 0.72
CA VAL A 8 10.14 -17.39 0.89
C VAL A 8 10.85 -18.62 0.32
N PRO A 9 11.84 -18.46 -0.59
CA PRO A 9 12.72 -19.55 -0.99
C PRO A 9 13.40 -20.19 0.24
N ALA A 10 13.48 -21.52 0.27
CA ALA A 10 13.94 -22.25 1.46
C ALA A 10 15.38 -21.89 1.92
N ASP A 11 16.22 -21.38 1.02
CA ASP A 11 17.58 -20.91 1.33
C ASP A 11 17.61 -19.57 2.08
N ARG A 12 16.50 -18.83 2.12
CA ARG A 12 16.40 -17.48 2.71
C ARG A 12 15.51 -17.42 3.95
N THR A 13 14.77 -18.49 4.27
CA THR A 13 13.80 -18.52 5.37
C THR A 13 14.40 -18.10 6.71
N GLU A 14 15.58 -18.61 7.08
CA GLU A 14 16.22 -18.21 8.34
C GLU A 14 16.56 -16.72 8.39
N GLY A 15 17.01 -16.15 7.28
CA GLY A 15 17.29 -14.72 7.17
C GLY A 15 16.03 -13.88 7.38
N VAL A 16 14.94 -14.27 6.73
CA VAL A 16 13.64 -13.58 6.82
C VAL A 16 13.05 -13.67 8.22
N VAL A 17 13.07 -14.85 8.83
CA VAL A 17 12.57 -15.07 10.19
C VAL A 17 13.34 -14.18 11.18
N ARG A 18 14.68 -14.15 11.09
CA ARG A 18 15.50 -13.30 11.95
C ARG A 18 15.19 -11.82 11.77
N THR A 19 15.04 -11.35 10.53
CA THR A 19 14.66 -9.95 10.26
C THR A 19 13.33 -9.60 10.91
N ILE A 20 12.33 -10.49 10.83
CA ILE A 20 11.02 -10.26 11.46
C ILE A 20 11.17 -10.23 12.99
N GLU A 21 11.93 -11.15 13.59
CA GLU A 21 12.15 -11.22 15.04
C GLU A 21 12.93 -10.03 15.61
N GLU A 22 13.86 -9.46 14.84
CA GLU A 22 14.65 -8.28 15.23
C GLU A 22 13.89 -6.97 15.04
N THR A 23 12.83 -6.98 14.22
CA THR A 23 12.02 -5.78 13.96
C THR A 23 11.04 -5.54 15.10
N VAL A 24 11.17 -4.39 15.76
CA VAL A 24 10.24 -3.94 16.81
C VAL A 24 8.86 -3.67 16.20
N GLY A 25 7.81 -4.11 16.88
CA GLY A 25 6.42 -3.96 16.42
C GLY A 25 5.93 -5.10 15.52
N THR A 26 6.68 -6.20 15.40
CA THR A 26 6.20 -7.45 14.79
C THR A 26 5.66 -8.40 15.85
N THR A 27 4.70 -9.23 15.45
CA THR A 27 4.10 -10.25 16.30
C THR A 27 3.46 -11.35 15.44
N HIS A 28 2.87 -12.36 16.09
CA HIS A 28 2.16 -13.47 15.45
C HIS A 28 2.94 -14.17 14.31
N LEU A 29 4.26 -14.31 14.48
CA LEU A 29 5.11 -14.99 13.51
C LEU A 29 4.77 -16.49 13.41
N VAL A 30 4.48 -16.94 12.18
CA VAL A 30 4.18 -18.33 11.83
C VAL A 30 5.05 -18.72 10.63
N VAL A 31 5.67 -19.89 10.70
CA VAL A 31 6.47 -20.47 9.62
C VAL A 31 5.92 -21.83 9.24
N LEU A 32 5.63 -22.03 7.95
CA LEU A 32 5.12 -23.25 7.36
C LEU A 32 6.12 -23.76 6.30
N PRO A 33 7.05 -24.65 6.68
CA PRO A 33 8.09 -25.12 5.77
C PRO A 33 7.52 -25.94 4.61
N GLY A 34 7.99 -25.67 3.39
CA GLY A 34 7.64 -26.38 2.15
C GLY A 34 6.17 -26.26 1.74
N ALA A 35 5.42 -25.33 2.32
CA ALA A 35 3.99 -25.18 2.06
C ALA A 35 3.70 -24.51 0.71
N ALA A 36 4.61 -23.68 0.20
CA ALA A 36 4.41 -22.95 -1.06
C ALA A 36 4.89 -23.78 -2.26
N ARG A 37 4.10 -23.75 -3.34
CA ARG A 37 4.38 -24.48 -4.59
C ARG A 37 4.88 -23.63 -5.73
N ASP A 38 4.38 -22.41 -5.86
CA ASP A 38 4.76 -21.46 -6.90
C ASP A 38 4.60 -20.03 -6.39
N PRO A 39 5.69 -19.31 -6.09
CA PRO A 39 7.07 -19.81 -6.03
C PRO A 39 7.23 -20.92 -4.97
N ALA A 40 8.15 -21.86 -5.22
CA ALA A 40 8.39 -22.99 -4.33
C ALA A 40 9.19 -22.56 -3.10
N GLY A 41 8.73 -22.96 -1.90
CA GLY A 41 9.41 -22.61 -0.65
C GLY A 41 8.53 -22.67 0.59
N ASP A 42 8.85 -21.83 1.56
CA ASP A 42 8.18 -21.75 2.85
C ASP A 42 7.16 -20.62 2.85
N VAL A 43 6.08 -20.77 3.61
CA VAL A 43 5.14 -19.67 3.88
C VAL A 43 5.47 -19.10 5.24
N VAL A 44 5.78 -17.81 5.28
CA VAL A 44 6.03 -17.07 6.52
C VAL A 44 4.94 -16.01 6.67
N MET A 45 4.31 -15.96 7.83
CA MET A 45 3.27 -14.98 8.14
C MET A 45 3.60 -14.26 9.43
N CYS A 46 3.30 -12.97 9.50
CA CYS A 46 3.42 -12.21 10.74
C CYS A 46 2.46 -11.02 10.70
N ASP A 47 2.17 -10.46 11.88
CA ASP A 47 1.47 -9.20 11.98
C ASP A 47 2.46 -8.11 12.41
N VAL A 48 2.31 -6.89 11.88
CA VAL A 48 3.18 -5.77 12.18
C VAL A 48 2.38 -4.51 12.46
N ALA A 49 2.85 -3.69 13.39
CA ALA A 49 2.37 -2.33 13.58
C ALA A 49 2.57 -1.52 12.29
N ARG A 50 1.65 -0.60 11.99
CA ARG A 50 1.65 0.10 10.68
C ARG A 50 2.91 0.97 10.50
N GLU A 51 3.37 1.54 11.60
CA GLU A 51 4.54 2.40 11.79
C GLU A 51 5.83 1.65 11.49
N ALA A 52 5.91 0.38 11.85
CA ALA A 52 7.07 -0.49 11.63
C ALA A 52 7.03 -1.20 10.26
N GLY A 53 5.91 -1.14 9.55
CA GLY A 53 5.71 -1.88 8.29
C GLY A 53 6.65 -1.45 7.16
N ASP A 54 6.93 -0.15 7.01
CA ASP A 54 7.78 0.35 5.91
C ASP A 54 9.25 -0.10 6.07
N ALA A 55 9.76 -0.05 7.31
CA ALA A 55 11.10 -0.53 7.63
C ALA A 55 11.23 -2.04 7.36
N LEU A 56 10.27 -2.84 7.84
CA LEU A 56 10.24 -4.28 7.61
C LEU A 56 10.19 -4.62 6.12
N LEU A 57 9.32 -3.96 5.36
CA LEU A 57 9.20 -4.17 3.91
C LEU A 57 10.49 -3.80 3.17
N GLY A 58 11.20 -2.76 3.62
CA GLY A 58 12.53 -2.41 3.13
C GLY A 58 13.53 -3.54 3.32
N ASP A 59 13.67 -4.04 4.55
CA ASP A 59 14.63 -5.11 4.87
C ASP A 59 14.31 -6.41 4.12
N LEU A 60 13.03 -6.77 4.00
CA LEU A 60 12.58 -7.95 3.24
C LEU A 60 12.90 -7.82 1.74
N ARG A 61 12.88 -6.62 1.18
CA ARG A 61 13.30 -6.36 -0.21
C ARG A 61 14.80 -6.43 -0.39
N GLU A 62 15.59 -5.98 0.59
CA GLU A 62 17.04 -6.16 0.55
C GLU A 62 17.45 -7.65 0.55
N LEU A 63 16.63 -8.51 1.16
CA LEU A 63 16.74 -9.97 1.07
C LEU A 63 16.26 -10.55 -0.28
N GLY A 64 15.76 -9.70 -1.19
CA GLY A 64 15.32 -10.05 -2.55
C GLY A 64 14.04 -10.89 -2.60
N LEU A 65 13.15 -10.74 -1.63
CA LEU A 65 11.87 -11.47 -1.57
C LEU A 65 10.85 -11.01 -2.60
N ASP A 66 10.93 -9.76 -3.05
CA ASP A 66 10.10 -9.19 -4.11
C ASP A 66 10.39 -9.81 -5.48
N GLU A 67 11.63 -10.24 -5.72
CA GLU A 67 12.06 -10.85 -6.98
C GLU A 67 11.96 -12.39 -6.97
N ALA A 68 12.37 -13.03 -5.86
CA ALA A 68 12.48 -14.50 -5.77
C ALA A 68 11.32 -15.17 -5.04
N GLY A 69 10.45 -14.40 -4.39
CA GLY A 69 9.38 -14.89 -3.54
C GLY A 69 8.08 -14.13 -3.78
N SER A 70 7.37 -13.85 -2.69
CA SER A 70 6.17 -12.99 -2.71
C SER A 70 6.04 -12.30 -1.37
N ILE A 71 5.61 -11.04 -1.41
CA ILE A 71 5.19 -10.26 -0.24
C ILE A 71 3.76 -9.80 -0.49
N ALA A 72 2.83 -10.20 0.38
CA ALA A 72 1.46 -9.70 0.39
C ALA A 72 1.18 -9.03 1.73
N VAL A 73 0.51 -7.87 1.70
CA VAL A 73 0.19 -7.08 2.89
C VAL A 73 -1.30 -6.80 2.92
N GLU A 74 -1.93 -7.08 4.05
CA GLU A 74 -3.37 -6.88 4.27
C GLU A 74 -3.59 -6.04 5.54
N SER A 75 -4.62 -5.19 5.55
CA SER A 75 -5.00 -4.46 6.76
C SER A 75 -5.88 -5.32 7.67
N ILE A 76 -5.56 -5.34 8.96
CA ILE A 76 -6.37 -6.05 9.95
C ILE A 76 -7.39 -5.08 10.55
N ASP A 77 -8.68 -5.27 10.27
CA ASP A 77 -9.76 -4.41 10.77
C ASP A 77 -10.01 -4.57 12.27
N LEU A 78 -9.79 -5.78 12.80
CA LEU A 78 -9.96 -6.10 14.21
C LEU A 78 -8.94 -7.16 14.64
N SER A 79 -8.08 -6.80 15.58
CA SER A 79 -7.20 -7.75 16.28
C SER A 79 -7.55 -7.75 17.77
N LEU A 80 -7.69 -8.95 18.35
CA LEU A 80 -7.91 -9.13 19.79
C LEU A 80 -6.73 -9.89 20.37
N SER A 81 -5.63 -9.20 20.62
CA SER A 81 -4.41 -9.83 21.13
C SER A 81 -3.53 -8.88 21.90
N LYS A 82 -3.19 -9.24 23.15
CA LYS A 82 -2.22 -8.48 23.96
C LYS A 82 -0.86 -8.31 23.28
N ARG A 83 -0.47 -9.28 22.45
CA ARG A 83 0.79 -9.18 21.69
C ARG A 83 0.70 -8.24 20.49
N ALA A 84 -0.50 -8.03 19.93
CA ALA A 84 -0.70 -6.99 18.93
C ALA A 84 -0.72 -5.62 19.60
N ASP A 85 -1.44 -5.49 20.72
CA ASP A 85 -1.48 -4.24 21.50
C ASP A 85 -0.05 -3.80 21.91
N GLN A 86 0.74 -4.73 22.45
CA GLN A 86 2.13 -4.46 22.83
C GLN A 86 3.01 -4.11 21.62
N ALA A 87 2.82 -4.78 20.48
CA ALA A 87 3.58 -4.48 19.28
C ALA A 87 3.27 -3.08 18.73
N GLU A 88 2.02 -2.63 18.77
CA GLU A 88 1.67 -1.24 18.42
C GLU A 88 2.25 -0.23 19.42
N GLU A 89 2.20 -0.52 20.73
CA GLU A 89 2.76 0.37 21.76
C GLU A 89 4.30 0.50 21.68
N GLU A 90 4.99 -0.58 21.28
CA GLU A 90 6.45 -0.59 21.14
C GLU A 90 6.92 -0.01 19.80
N ALA A 91 6.04 0.06 18.80
CA ALA A 91 6.38 0.59 17.50
C ALA A 91 6.61 2.12 17.57
N PRO A 92 7.71 2.64 16.99
CA PRO A 92 8.00 4.06 17.03
C PRO A 92 7.07 4.83 16.08
N GLY A 93 6.15 5.62 16.62
CA GLY A 93 5.28 6.51 15.86
C GLY A 93 3.83 6.46 16.32
N GLU A 94 2.96 7.08 15.55
CA GLU A 94 1.51 7.00 15.74
C GLU A 94 0.88 6.40 14.47
N GLY A 95 0.03 5.40 14.60
CA GLY A 95 -0.43 4.60 13.45
C GLY A 95 -1.30 5.38 12.48
N ALA A 96 -1.92 6.47 12.94
CA ALA A 96 -2.64 7.41 12.10
C ALA A 96 -1.71 8.17 11.13
N ASP A 97 -0.44 8.36 11.50
CA ASP A 97 0.57 9.07 10.71
C ASP A 97 1.45 8.13 9.87
N ALA A 98 1.28 6.81 10.04
CA ALA A 98 2.06 5.81 9.33
C ALA A 98 1.60 5.65 7.88
N VAL A 99 2.39 6.19 6.94
CA VAL A 99 2.19 6.04 5.50
C VAL A 99 2.98 4.83 4.99
N LEU A 100 2.27 3.76 4.63
CA LEU A 100 2.84 2.65 3.87
C LEU A 100 2.92 3.06 2.40
N TRP A 101 4.11 3.40 1.95
CA TRP A 101 4.30 3.90 0.58
C TRP A 101 3.95 2.86 -0.49
N GLU A 102 4.03 1.58 -0.16
CA GLU A 102 3.65 0.48 -1.06
C GLU A 102 2.14 0.34 -1.22
N HIS A 103 1.36 0.50 -0.14
CA HIS A 103 -0.10 0.60 -0.25
C HIS A 103 -0.52 1.85 -1.03
N LEU A 104 0.20 2.96 -0.88
CA LEU A 104 -0.08 4.18 -1.63
C LEU A 104 0.21 3.97 -3.13
N ALA A 105 1.27 3.27 -3.50
CA ALA A 105 1.59 2.98 -4.90
C ALA A 105 0.50 2.15 -5.59
N ASP A 106 -0.04 1.13 -4.91
CA ASP A 106 -1.13 0.29 -5.42
C ASP A 106 -2.48 1.01 -5.45
N ALA A 107 -2.84 1.73 -4.38
CA ALA A 107 -4.06 2.54 -4.35
C ALA A 107 -4.05 3.65 -5.42
N THR A 108 -2.86 4.14 -5.79
CA THR A 108 -2.70 5.13 -6.86
C THR A 108 -2.77 4.48 -8.25
N HIS A 109 -2.45 3.19 -8.39
CA HIS A 109 -2.48 2.46 -9.67
C HIS A 109 -3.92 2.06 -10.08
N GLU A 110 -4.83 1.85 -9.12
CA GLU A 110 -6.26 1.62 -9.41
C GLU A 110 -6.96 2.88 -9.94
N GLU A 111 -6.55 4.08 -9.51
CA GLU A 111 -7.17 5.35 -9.97
C GLU A 111 -6.45 6.05 -11.13
N SER A 112 -5.25 5.63 -11.52
CA SER A 112 -4.43 6.32 -12.55
C SER A 112 -4.41 5.66 -13.93
N THR A 113 -5.18 4.59 -14.17
CA THR A 113 -5.27 4.03 -15.53
C THR A 113 -6.24 4.83 -16.39
N LEU A 114 -5.73 5.40 -17.49
CA LEU A 114 -6.54 6.06 -18.53
C LEU A 114 -7.62 5.10 -19.06
N SER A 115 -8.82 5.18 -18.48
CA SER A 115 -9.97 4.38 -18.85
C SER A 115 -11.03 5.20 -19.55
N VAL A 116 -11.87 4.55 -20.36
CA VAL A 116 -13.01 5.21 -21.01
C VAL A 116 -13.95 5.82 -19.95
N THR A 117 -14.13 5.13 -18.82
CA THR A 117 -14.92 5.61 -17.68
C THR A 117 -14.31 6.86 -17.06
N TYR A 118 -12.99 6.89 -16.86
CA TYR A 118 -12.27 8.07 -16.38
C TYR A 118 -12.50 9.28 -17.29
N LEU A 119 -12.29 9.13 -18.59
CA LEU A 119 -12.50 10.21 -19.57
C LEU A 119 -13.97 10.66 -19.60
N ALA A 120 -14.92 9.73 -19.49
CA ALA A 120 -16.34 10.06 -19.44
C ALA A 120 -16.68 10.92 -18.23
N PHE A 121 -16.23 10.53 -17.03
CA PHE A 121 -16.45 11.32 -15.81
C PHE A 121 -15.72 12.67 -15.85
N LEU A 122 -14.50 12.72 -16.38
CA LEU A 122 -13.75 13.97 -16.54
C LEU A 122 -14.48 14.96 -17.47
N VAL A 123 -15.01 14.48 -18.61
CA VAL A 123 -15.80 15.30 -19.52
C VAL A 123 -17.09 15.78 -18.85
N ILE A 124 -17.79 14.90 -18.13
CA ILE A 124 -19.03 15.27 -17.42
C ILE A 124 -18.74 16.32 -16.33
N ALA A 125 -17.71 16.11 -15.50
CA ALA A 125 -17.29 17.05 -14.47
C ALA A 125 -16.94 18.41 -15.08
N THR A 126 -16.19 18.43 -16.18
CA THR A 126 -15.82 19.66 -16.91
C THR A 126 -17.06 20.39 -17.43
N MET A 127 -18.04 19.67 -18.00
CA MET A 127 -19.29 20.25 -18.46
C MET A 127 -20.11 20.85 -17.31
N ILE A 128 -20.23 20.13 -16.18
CA ILE A 128 -20.93 20.60 -14.99
C ILE A 128 -20.24 21.86 -14.43
N ALA A 129 -18.91 21.86 -14.35
CA ALA A 129 -18.14 23.03 -13.91
C ALA A 129 -18.35 24.22 -14.84
N ALA A 130 -18.30 24.02 -16.16
CA ALA A 130 -18.56 25.07 -17.14
C ALA A 130 -19.97 25.66 -16.99
N CYS A 131 -20.99 24.82 -16.79
CA CYS A 131 -22.33 25.28 -16.46
C CYS A 131 -22.39 26.05 -15.14
N GLY A 132 -21.69 25.58 -14.10
CA GLY A 132 -21.60 26.26 -12.81
C GLY A 132 -21.00 27.65 -12.90
N VAL A 133 -19.96 27.84 -13.71
CA VAL A 133 -19.33 29.16 -13.95
C VAL A 133 -20.27 30.09 -14.72
N VAL A 134 -20.90 29.60 -15.80
CA VAL A 134 -21.81 30.42 -16.62
C VAL A 134 -23.07 30.84 -15.85
N LEU A 135 -23.56 29.96 -14.97
CA LEU A 135 -24.78 30.19 -14.18
C LEU A 135 -24.51 30.81 -12.80
N ASP A 136 -23.26 31.11 -12.47
CA ASP A 136 -22.83 31.60 -11.15
C ASP A 136 -23.39 30.75 -9.99
N ASN A 137 -23.35 29.42 -10.14
CA ASN A 137 -23.96 28.48 -9.22
C ASN A 137 -22.90 27.61 -8.51
N ALA A 138 -22.63 27.95 -7.26
CA ALA A 138 -21.70 27.23 -6.39
C ALA A 138 -22.05 25.74 -6.21
N ILE A 139 -23.34 25.36 -6.25
CA ILE A 139 -23.76 23.96 -6.09
C ILE A 139 -23.27 23.11 -7.28
N LEU A 140 -23.32 23.65 -8.49
CA LEU A 140 -22.80 22.95 -9.69
C LEU A 140 -21.28 22.83 -9.64
N ILE A 141 -20.58 23.86 -9.15
CA ILE A 141 -19.12 23.81 -8.97
C ILE A 141 -18.73 22.72 -7.96
N VAL A 142 -19.40 22.66 -6.81
CA VAL A 142 -19.15 21.62 -5.80
C VAL A 142 -19.54 20.23 -6.33
N GLY A 143 -20.64 20.14 -7.09
CA GLY A 143 -21.04 18.89 -7.76
C GLY A 143 -20.00 18.38 -8.75
N ALA A 144 -19.37 19.27 -9.52
CA ALA A 144 -18.29 18.90 -10.43
C ALA A 144 -17.07 18.34 -9.68
N MET A 145 -16.71 18.92 -8.52
CA MET A 145 -15.60 18.42 -7.68
C MET A 145 -15.86 17.01 -7.13
N ALA A 146 -17.12 16.66 -6.84
CA ALA A 146 -17.48 15.33 -6.36
C ALA A 146 -17.48 14.27 -7.49
N VAL A 147 -17.65 14.69 -8.74
CA VAL A 147 -17.74 13.82 -9.92
C VAL A 147 -16.37 13.63 -10.60
N GLY A 148 -15.48 14.60 -10.48
CA GLY A 148 -14.16 14.59 -11.11
C GLY A 148 -13.24 13.49 -10.54
N PRO A 149 -12.70 12.58 -11.37
CA PRO A 149 -11.79 11.52 -10.94
C PRO A 149 -10.35 12.05 -10.77
N GLU A 150 -10.17 13.18 -10.07
CA GLU A 150 -8.94 13.99 -10.17
C GLU A 150 -7.89 13.61 -9.11
N PHE A 151 -8.30 12.89 -8.06
CA PHE A 151 -7.43 12.56 -6.92
C PHE A 151 -6.31 11.58 -7.29
N GLY A 152 -6.62 10.47 -7.95
CA GLY A 152 -5.63 9.46 -8.38
C GLY A 152 -4.47 10.01 -9.20
N PRO A 153 -4.72 10.69 -10.34
CA PRO A 153 -3.65 11.24 -11.18
C PRO A 153 -2.77 12.28 -10.48
N LEU A 154 -3.38 13.15 -9.64
CA LEU A 154 -2.62 14.13 -8.87
C LEU A 154 -1.76 13.45 -7.78
N ALA A 155 -2.30 12.44 -7.08
CA ALA A 155 -1.55 11.65 -6.12
C ALA A 155 -0.38 10.89 -6.78
N GLY A 156 -0.60 10.33 -7.99
CA GLY A 156 0.42 9.68 -8.81
C GLY A 156 1.54 10.61 -9.25
N LEU A 157 1.19 11.83 -9.68
CA LEU A 157 2.19 12.82 -10.05
C LEU A 157 3.03 13.26 -8.84
N CYS A 158 2.39 13.52 -7.70
CA CYS A 158 3.07 13.89 -6.46
C CYS A 158 4.02 12.79 -5.96
N THR A 159 3.58 11.54 -5.95
CA THR A 159 4.42 10.39 -5.55
C THR A 159 5.57 10.15 -6.53
N ALA A 160 5.33 10.25 -7.84
CA ALA A 160 6.38 10.10 -8.85
C ALA A 160 7.47 11.20 -8.75
N LEU A 161 7.07 12.44 -8.47
CA LEU A 161 7.98 13.57 -8.27
C LEU A 161 8.87 13.37 -7.03
N VAL A 162 8.29 12.92 -5.92
CA VAL A 162 9.02 12.68 -4.66
C VAL A 162 9.97 11.48 -4.79
N ARG A 163 9.54 10.38 -5.41
CA ARG A 163 10.36 9.16 -5.57
C ARG A 163 11.42 9.25 -6.70
N ARG A 164 11.50 10.37 -7.45
CA ARG A 164 12.43 10.54 -8.60
C ARG A 164 12.41 9.36 -9.58
N ALA A 165 11.26 8.74 -9.78
CA ALA A 165 11.08 7.57 -10.64
C ALA A 165 10.23 7.94 -11.88
N PRO A 166 10.82 8.58 -12.91
CA PRO A 166 10.10 9.16 -14.04
C PRO A 166 9.39 8.13 -14.93
N ARG A 167 9.65 6.83 -14.74
CA ARG A 167 8.98 5.75 -15.47
C ARG A 167 7.56 5.44 -14.94
N LEU A 168 7.22 5.86 -13.73
CA LEU A 168 5.84 5.76 -13.19
C LEU A 168 4.92 6.83 -13.83
N ALA A 169 5.45 8.01 -14.16
CA ALA A 169 4.69 9.07 -14.81
C ALA A 169 4.30 8.78 -16.27
N ALA A 170 5.00 7.86 -16.94
CA ALA A 170 4.78 7.53 -18.35
C ALA A 170 3.77 6.39 -18.58
N ARG A 171 3.23 5.78 -17.51
CA ARG A 171 2.20 4.73 -17.56
C ARG A 171 0.83 5.17 -17.04
N SER A 172 0.69 6.44 -16.68
CA SER A 172 -0.61 7.08 -16.40
C SER A 172 -1.33 7.44 -17.70
#